data_AF-A0A3N2LVW4-F1
#
_entry.id   AF-A0A3N2LVW4-F1
#
_cell.length_a   1.000
_cell.length_b   1.000
_cell.length_c   1.000
_cell.angle_alpha   90.00
_cell.angle_beta   90.00
_cell.angle_gamma   90.00
#
_symmetry.space_group_name_H-M   'P 1'
#
loop_
_entity.id
_entity.type
_entity.pdbx_description
1 polymer ?
#
loop_
_entity_poly.entity_id
_entity_poly.type
_entity_poly.pdbx_seq_one_letter_code
_entity_poly.pdbx_strand_id
1 'polypeptide(L)'
;MNKYISVSKEGIRALQRTFKVKGKEICERCVKNALAYRTDNELARKIRFAAVRHHMGCTYYVIPEGEFFFDSDSCWHAVYPNRAEIYLDKQTGEGTVYDPKGNVVARYDHVMLSQINELKSMAESL
;
A
#
# COMPACT_ATOMS: atom_id res chain seq x y z
N MET A 1 3.00 4.14 -7.70
CA MET A 1 3.22 3.61 -6.34
C MET A 1 3.87 4.69 -5.49
N ASN A 2 3.15 5.25 -4.52
CA ASN A 2 3.67 6.33 -3.69
C ASN A 2 4.55 5.74 -2.59
N LYS A 3 5.84 6.08 -2.54
CA LYS A 3 6.82 5.54 -1.59
C LYS A 3 7.25 6.63 -0.61
N TYR A 4 7.42 6.29 0.66
CA TYR A 4 8.00 7.21 1.64
C TYR A 4 8.77 6.46 2.75
N ILE A 5 9.58 7.18 3.52
CA ILE A 5 10.22 6.66 4.74
C ILE A 5 9.53 7.31 5.94
N SER A 6 8.91 6.49 6.79
CA SER A 6 8.37 6.92 8.08
C SER A 6 9.46 6.91 9.13
N VAL A 7 9.55 7.98 9.92
CA VAL A 7 10.54 8.17 11.00
C VAL A 7 9.85 8.88 12.16
N SER A 8 10.26 8.62 13.41
CA SER A 8 9.76 9.33 14.58
C SER A 8 10.03 10.84 14.51
N LYS A 9 9.31 11.64 15.31
CA LYS A 9 9.53 13.09 15.42
C LYS A 9 10.96 13.39 15.87
N GLU A 10 11.49 12.60 16.79
CA GLU A 10 12.84 12.69 17.32
C GLU A 10 13.87 12.39 16.22
N GLY A 11 13.61 11.38 15.38
CA GLY A 11 14.46 11.06 14.23
C GLY A 11 14.45 12.16 13.17
N ILE A 12 13.30 12.78 12.90
CA ILE A 12 13.22 13.97 12.03
C ILE A 12 14.09 15.12 12.58
N ARG A 13 13.98 15.43 13.88
CA ARG A 13 14.83 16.46 14.52
C ARG A 13 16.31 16.10 14.51
N ALA A 14 16.66 14.82 14.67
CA ALA A 14 18.04 14.37 14.58
C ALA A 14 18.61 14.58 13.17
N LEU A 15 17.86 14.20 12.13
CA LEU A 15 18.21 14.43 10.73
C LEU A 15 18.41 15.92 10.43
N GLN A 16 17.54 16.81 10.93
CA GLN A 16 17.71 18.26 10.76
C GLN A 16 19.04 18.77 11.33
N ARG A 17 19.43 18.28 12.51
CA ARG A 17 20.68 18.67 13.18
C ARG A 17 21.92 18.10 12.51
N THR A 18 21.82 16.87 11.98
CA THR A 18 22.93 16.17 11.30
C THR A 18 23.32 16.86 9.99
N PHE A 19 22.35 17.30 9.20
CA PHE A 19 22.61 17.89 7.90
C PHE A 19 22.60 19.43 7.97
N LYS A 20 23.67 20.05 7.46
CA LYS A 20 23.83 21.51 7.46
C LYS A 20 24.10 22.03 6.04
N VAL A 21 23.49 23.17 5.71
CA VAL A 21 23.75 23.92 4.49
C VAL A 21 24.20 25.32 4.89
N LYS A 22 25.40 25.73 4.43
CA LYS A 22 26.03 27.00 4.82
C LYS A 22 26.12 27.19 6.34
N GLY A 23 26.47 26.12 7.06
CA GLY A 23 26.61 26.12 8.52
C GLY A 23 25.31 26.10 9.33
N LYS A 24 24.14 26.18 8.68
CA LYS A 24 22.82 26.14 9.33
C LYS A 24 22.16 24.78 9.14
N GLU A 25 21.45 24.32 10.18
CA GLU A 25 20.61 23.12 10.11
C GLU A 25 19.59 23.23 8.98
N ILE A 26 19.30 22.10 8.34
CA ILE A 26 18.25 22.06 7.33
C ILE A 26 16.86 22.16 7.97
N CYS A 27 15.93 22.79 7.27
CA CYS A 27 14.56 22.88 7.74
C CYS A 27 13.83 21.53 7.64
N GLU A 28 12.80 21.35 8.47
CA GLU A 28 11.99 20.13 8.52
C GLU A 28 11.38 19.77 7.15
N ARG A 29 10.99 20.78 6.36
CA ARG A 29 10.47 20.57 4.99
C ARG A 29 11.49 19.89 4.07
N CYS A 30 12.78 20.20 4.20
CA CYS A 30 13.83 19.57 3.41
C CYS A 30 13.93 18.08 3.74
N VAL A 31 13.89 17.73 5.03
CA VAL A 31 13.87 16.33 5.48
C VAL A 31 12.61 15.62 4.96
N LYS A 32 11.42 16.18 5.16
CA LYS A 32 10.16 15.57 4.70
C LYS A 32 10.12 15.35 3.19
N ASN A 33 10.61 16.30 2.40
CA ASN A 33 10.69 16.12 0.94
C ASN A 33 11.66 15.02 0.53
N ALA A 34 12.78 14.85 1.23
CA ALA A 34 13.70 13.75 0.99
C ALA A 34 13.09 12.39 1.35
N LEU A 35 12.44 12.29 2.53
CA LEU A 35 11.77 11.07 3.01
C LEU A 35 10.58 10.66 2.15
N ALA A 36 9.85 11.62 1.58
CA ALA A 36 8.73 11.38 0.67
C ALA A 36 9.15 11.24 -0.81
N TYR A 37 10.45 11.10 -1.10
CA TYR A 37 11.00 10.97 -2.46
C TYR A 37 10.59 12.09 -3.44
N ARG A 38 10.21 13.27 -2.92
CA ARG A 38 9.84 14.45 -3.75
C ARG A 38 11.07 15.14 -4.36
N THR A 39 12.26 14.79 -3.89
CA THR A 39 13.54 15.32 -4.35
C THR A 39 14.58 14.21 -4.41
N ASP A 40 15.44 14.24 -5.43
CA ASP A 40 16.49 13.24 -5.63
C ASP A 40 17.85 13.86 -5.98
N ASN A 41 18.40 14.59 -5.01
CA ASN A 41 19.79 15.03 -5.04
C ASN A 41 20.62 14.26 -4.01
N GLU A 42 21.94 14.50 -4.01
CA GLU A 42 22.87 13.83 -3.10
C GLU A 42 22.48 13.98 -1.62
N LEU A 43 22.08 15.19 -1.21
CA LEU A 43 21.62 15.47 0.15
C LEU A 43 20.38 14.63 0.50
N ALA A 44 19.39 14.56 -0.38
CA ALA A 44 18.18 13.78 -0.18
C ALA A 44 18.49 12.28 -0.02
N ARG A 45 19.43 11.74 -0.81
CA ARG A 45 19.88 10.34 -0.70
C ARG A 45 20.57 10.08 0.65
N LYS A 46 21.44 10.98 1.12
CA LYS A 46 22.08 10.88 2.43
C LYS A 46 21.07 10.95 3.58
N ILE A 47 20.08 11.83 3.49
CA ILE A 47 18.99 11.92 4.47
C ILE A 47 18.24 10.59 4.55
N ARG A 48 17.85 10.02 3.40
CA ARG A 48 17.14 8.72 3.36
C ARG A 48 17.99 7.58 3.93
N PHE A 49 19.28 7.54 3.59
CA PHE A 49 20.21 6.56 4.15
C PHE A 49 20.28 6.65 5.68
N ALA A 50 20.49 7.86 6.21
CA ALA A 50 20.59 8.10 7.64
C ALA A 50 19.27 7.79 8.37
N ALA A 51 18.12 8.11 7.76
CA ALA A 51 16.81 7.81 8.30
C ALA A 51 16.66 6.30 8.58
N VAL A 52 16.98 5.46 7.60
CA VAL A 52 16.85 3.99 7.72
C VAL A 52 17.91 3.42 8.65
N ARG A 53 19.17 3.83 8.52
CA ARG A 53 20.30 3.20 9.23
C ARG A 53 20.46 3.66 10.67
N HIS A 54 20.05 4.89 11.00
CA HIS A 54 20.36 5.51 12.29
C HIS A 54 19.15 5.99 13.07
N HIS A 55 17.97 6.09 12.44
CA HIS A 55 16.76 6.61 13.07
C HIS A 55 15.56 5.67 12.96
N MET A 56 15.81 4.37 12.76
CA MET A 56 14.79 3.32 12.68
C MET A 56 13.71 3.63 11.63
N GLY A 57 14.10 4.31 10.55
CA GLY A 57 13.18 4.70 9.50
C GLY A 57 12.73 3.48 8.69
N CYS A 58 11.41 3.33 8.54
CA CYS A 58 10.80 2.24 7.77
C CYS A 58 10.33 2.75 6.42
N THR A 59 10.65 2.03 5.35
CA THR A 59 10.14 2.34 4.01
C THR A 59 8.72 1.80 3.87
N TYR A 60 7.79 2.68 3.53
CA TYR A 60 6.40 2.37 3.25
C TYR A 60 6.10 2.59 1.77
N TYR A 61 5.17 1.78 1.28
CA TYR A 61 4.51 1.97 -0.01
C TYR A 61 3.04 2.22 0.27
N VAL A 62 2.50 3.30 -0.30
CA VAL A 62 1.08 3.53 -0.41
C VAL A 62 0.64 2.86 -1.70
N ILE A 63 -0.09 1.76 -1.52
CA ILE A 63 -0.71 0.98 -2.58
C ILE A 63 -2.24 1.10 -2.44
N PRO A 64 -3.00 1.02 -3.54
CA PRO A 64 -4.41 0.72 -3.45
C PRO A 64 -4.54 -0.65 -2.77
N GLU A 65 -5.15 -0.69 -1.60
CA GLU A 65 -5.47 -1.96 -0.95
C GLU A 65 -6.86 -2.37 -1.43
N GLY A 66 -6.95 -3.60 -1.96
CA GLY A 66 -8.23 -4.31 -1.96
C GLY A 66 -8.32 -5.04 -0.63
N GLU A 67 -9.45 -4.88 0.08
CA GLU A 67 -9.65 -5.59 1.34
C GLU A 67 -10.08 -7.02 1.03
N PHE A 68 -9.28 -7.98 1.50
CA PHE A 68 -9.64 -9.39 1.57
C PHE A 68 -9.99 -9.71 3.02
N PHE A 69 -11.23 -10.11 3.26
CA PHE A 69 -11.67 -10.47 4.61
C PHE A 69 -12.57 -11.70 4.61
N PHE A 70 -12.66 -12.32 5.78
CA PHE A 70 -13.60 -13.41 6.06
C PHE A 70 -14.74 -12.82 6.87
N ASP A 71 -15.96 -12.98 6.38
CA ASP A 71 -17.15 -12.57 7.12
C ASP A 71 -17.64 -13.67 8.07
N SER A 72 -18.69 -13.36 8.83
CA SER A 72 -19.34 -14.29 9.76
C SER A 72 -20.04 -15.46 9.07
N ASP A 73 -20.32 -15.35 7.77
CA ASP A 73 -21.10 -16.32 7.01
C ASP A 73 -20.19 -17.37 6.34
N SER A 74 -18.93 -17.44 6.78
CA SER A 74 -17.89 -18.28 6.20
C SER A 74 -17.62 -17.98 4.72
N CYS A 75 -17.88 -16.75 4.30
CA CYS A 75 -17.56 -16.32 2.96
C CYS A 75 -16.27 -15.51 2.94
N TRP A 76 -15.59 -15.57 1.81
CA TRP A 76 -14.44 -14.76 1.51
C TRP A 76 -14.86 -13.64 0.59
N HIS A 77 -14.62 -12.41 1.03
CA HIS A 77 -14.96 -11.21 0.30
C HIS A 77 -13.69 -10.46 -0.10
N ALA A 78 -13.61 -10.05 -1.37
CA ALA A 78 -12.58 -9.16 -1.87
C ALA A 78 -13.19 -7.90 -2.50
N VAL A 79 -12.92 -6.72 -1.93
CA VAL A 79 -13.35 -5.43 -2.50
C VAL A 79 -12.17 -4.78 -3.18
N TYR A 80 -12.31 -4.42 -4.45
CA TYR A 80 -11.24 -3.79 -5.23
C TYR A 80 -11.40 -2.26 -5.33
N PRO A 81 -10.32 -1.50 -5.61
CA PRO A 81 -10.39 -0.03 -5.72
C PRO A 81 -11.38 0.49 -6.77
N ASN A 82 -11.65 -0.29 -7.82
CA ASN A 82 -12.66 0.01 -8.85
C ASN A 82 -14.09 -0.28 -8.38
N ARG A 83 -14.29 -0.79 -7.15
CA ARG A 83 -15.56 -1.25 -6.56
C ARG A 83 -16.10 -2.56 -7.11
N ALA A 84 -15.32 -3.29 -7.92
CA ALA A 84 -15.67 -4.67 -8.21
C ALA A 84 -15.49 -5.51 -6.94
N GLU A 85 -16.30 -6.56 -6.81
CA GLU A 85 -16.31 -7.43 -5.64
C GLU A 85 -16.22 -8.89 -6.07
N ILE A 86 -15.52 -9.70 -5.27
CA ILE A 86 -15.54 -11.15 -5.37
C ILE A 86 -16.08 -11.71 -4.06
N TYR A 87 -17.02 -12.63 -4.17
CA TYR A 87 -17.58 -13.37 -3.05
C TYR A 87 -17.36 -14.87 -3.29
N LEU A 88 -16.64 -15.55 -2.39
CA LEU A 88 -16.50 -17.01 -2.42
C LEU A 88 -17.10 -17.63 -1.16
N ASP A 89 -18.09 -18.49 -1.34
CA ASP A 89 -18.69 -19.27 -0.26
C ASP A 89 -17.82 -20.50 0.03
N LYS A 90 -17.31 -20.63 1.27
CA LYS A 90 -16.43 -21.75 1.64
C LYS A 90 -17.20 -23.03 1.98
N GLN A 91 -18.50 -22.93 2.22
CA GLN A 91 -19.36 -24.07 2.54
C GLN A 91 -19.76 -24.79 1.27
N THR A 92 -20.07 -24.04 0.20
CA THR A 92 -20.52 -24.58 -1.08
C THR A 92 -19.40 -24.66 -2.12
N GLY A 93 -18.38 -23.79 -2.02
CA GLY A 93 -17.36 -23.61 -3.05
C GLY A 93 -17.79 -22.65 -4.16
N GLU A 94 -18.98 -22.07 -4.07
CA GLU A 94 -19.50 -21.14 -5.08
C GLU A 94 -18.74 -19.81 -5.08
N GLY A 95 -18.57 -19.22 -6.26
CA GLY A 95 -17.95 -17.93 -6.45
C GLY A 95 -18.80 -16.99 -7.30
N THR A 96 -18.93 -15.74 -6.86
CA THR A 96 -19.64 -14.68 -7.60
C THR A 96 -18.74 -13.47 -7.75
N VAL A 97 -18.71 -12.89 -8.96
CA VAL A 97 -18.03 -11.62 -9.25
C VAL A 97 -19.08 -10.56 -9.57
N TYR A 98 -18.94 -9.39 -8.94
CA TYR A 98 -19.80 -8.23 -9.14
C TYR A 98 -19.04 -7.10 -9.82
N ASP A 99 -19.70 -6.40 -10.74
CA ASP A 99 -19.20 -5.15 -11.30
C ASP A 99 -19.30 -3.98 -10.30
N PRO A 100 -18.71 -2.81 -10.59
CA PRO A 100 -18.79 -1.62 -9.73
C PRO A 100 -20.21 -1.07 -9.47
N LYS A 101 -21.23 -1.59 -10.16
CA LYS A 101 -22.64 -1.25 -9.99
C LYS A 101 -23.41 -2.32 -9.21
N GLY A 102 -22.76 -3.41 -8.79
CA GLY A 102 -23.36 -4.52 -8.06
C GLY A 102 -24.03 -5.57 -8.96
N ASN A 103 -23.82 -5.55 -10.28
CA ASN A 103 -24.35 -6.58 -11.16
C ASN A 103 -23.47 -7.82 -11.15
N VAL A 104 -24.07 -9.00 -11.12
CA VAL A 104 -23.34 -10.26 -11.28
C VAL A 104 -22.83 -10.38 -12.71
N VAL A 105 -21.51 -10.50 -12.87
CA VAL A 105 -20.86 -10.66 -14.18
C VAL A 105 -20.26 -12.04 -14.39
N ALA A 106 -20.04 -12.80 -13.31
CA ALA A 106 -19.63 -14.19 -13.38
C ALA A 106 -20.11 -14.97 -12.15
N ARG A 107 -20.43 -16.26 -12.37
CA ARG A 107 -20.72 -17.24 -11.32
C ARG A 107 -19.96 -18.54 -11.61
N TYR A 108 -19.51 -19.18 -10.54
CA TYR A 108 -18.76 -20.42 -10.56
C TYR A 108 -19.33 -21.35 -9.50
N ASP A 109 -19.67 -22.58 -9.88
CA ASP A 109 -20.24 -23.54 -8.92
C ASP A 109 -19.17 -24.08 -7.95
N HIS A 110 -17.92 -24.21 -8.43
CA HIS A 110 -16.80 -24.74 -7.64
C HIS A 110 -15.50 -23.99 -7.97
N VAL A 111 -15.10 -23.07 -7.12
CA VAL A 111 -13.84 -22.31 -7.28
C VAL A 111 -12.66 -23.08 -6.70
N MET A 112 -11.70 -23.40 -7.56
CA MET A 112 -10.42 -23.95 -7.16
C MET A 112 -9.47 -22.84 -6.70
N LEU A 113 -8.61 -23.14 -5.71
CA LEU A 113 -7.60 -22.18 -5.23
C LEU A 113 -6.69 -21.67 -6.36
N SER A 114 -6.41 -22.50 -7.37
CA SER A 114 -5.63 -22.12 -8.56
C SER A 114 -6.30 -21.04 -9.41
N GLN A 115 -7.62 -20.88 -9.32
CA GLN A 115 -8.40 -19.91 -10.11
C GLN A 115 -8.47 -18.52 -9.44
N ILE A 116 -8.02 -18.38 -8.19
CA ILE A 116 -8.13 -17.12 -7.43
C ILE A 116 -7.45 -15.94 -8.15
N ASN A 117 -6.27 -16.15 -8.74
CA ASN A 117 -5.55 -15.08 -9.45
C ASN A 117 -6.26 -14.63 -10.73
N GLU A 118 -6.96 -15.54 -11.41
CA GLU A 118 -7.75 -15.24 -12.59
C GLU A 118 -8.99 -14.41 -12.21
N LEU A 119 -9.71 -14.82 -11.16
CA LEU A 119 -10.87 -14.09 -10.63
C LEU A 119 -10.48 -12.68 -10.20
N LYS A 120 -9.33 -12.53 -9.53
CA LYS A 120 -8.76 -11.23 -9.18
C LYS A 120 -8.51 -10.37 -10.42
N SER A 121 -7.83 -10.93 -11.42
CA SER A 121 -7.50 -10.21 -12.65
C SER A 121 -8.76 -9.77 -13.40
N MET A 122 -9.81 -10.60 -13.40
CA MET A 122 -11.12 -10.26 -13.94
C MET A 122 -11.74 -9.09 -13.17
N ALA A 123 -11.85 -9.19 -11.85
CA ALA A 123 -12.47 -8.16 -11.02
C ALA A 123 -11.74 -6.80 -11.13
N GLU A 124 -10.39 -6.79 -11.16
CA GLU A 124 -9.58 -5.58 -11.33
C GLU A 124 -9.75 -4.91 -12.71
N SER A 125 -10.30 -5.63 -13.70
CA SER A 125 -10.51 -5.14 -15.07
C SER A 125 -11.90 -4.54 -15.35
N LEU A 126 -12.85 -4.70 -14.41
CA LEU A 126 -14.22 -4.17 -14.49
C LEU A 126 -14.30 -2.67 -14.17
#